data_AF-A0A951WPS6-F1
#
_entry.id   AF-A0A951WPS6-F1
#
_cell.length_a   1.000
_cell.length_b   1.000
_cell.length_c   1.000
_cell.angle_alpha   90.00
_cell.angle_beta   90.00
_cell.angle_gamma   90.00
#
_symmetry.space_group_name_H-M   'P 1'
#
loop_
_entity.id
_entity.type
_entity.pdbx_description
1 polymer ?
#
loop_
_entity_poly.entity_id
_entity_poly.type
_entity_poly.pdbx_seq_one_letter_code
_entity_poly.pdbx_strand_id
1 'polypeptide(L)'
;MKRLVEPTSQRSYRLGDRPTAVSTNNAHILFELRKVLQKPPVIEVSIPSAKGKQEGDSEMQPLIIPMGNPSPKYSEATVKQYERSEEIKQYILNLANGICECCEQQAPFITDDGKPYLEVHHLQPLALGGPDTPENTVAICPNCHRELHFGRDRGQTLQNLCKRVKRTKMPTVF
;
A
#
# COMPACT_ATOMS: atom_id res chain seq x y z
N MET A 1 13.57 38.99 33.97
CA MET A 1 14.49 38.12 33.23
C MET A 1 13.77 37.58 31.99
N LYS A 2 13.95 38.24 30.83
CA LYS A 2 13.35 37.83 29.55
C LYS A 2 14.43 37.09 28.76
N ARG A 3 14.21 35.80 28.44
CA ARG A 3 15.09 35.04 27.54
C ARG A 3 14.80 35.44 26.10
N LEU A 4 15.84 35.88 25.41
CA LEU A 4 15.87 36.05 23.97
C LEU A 4 15.99 34.66 23.34
N VAL A 5 15.17 34.37 22.33
CA VAL A 5 15.23 33.17 21.50
C VAL A 5 15.76 33.63 20.14
N GLU A 6 16.92 33.10 19.73
CA GLU A 6 17.53 33.40 18.43
C GLU A 6 16.85 32.60 17.29
N PRO A 7 16.77 33.15 16.07
CA PRO A 7 16.12 32.48 14.94
C PRO A 7 17.08 31.50 14.23
N THR A 8 16.71 30.22 14.21
CA THR A 8 17.41 29.19 13.43
C THR A 8 17.23 29.36 11.92
N SER A 9 18.33 29.13 11.22
CA SER A 9 18.65 29.49 9.84
C SER A 9 17.69 29.00 8.75
N GLN A 10 17.34 29.93 7.85
CA GLN A 10 16.75 29.67 6.54
C GLN A 10 17.76 28.93 5.64
N ARG A 11 17.36 27.78 5.08
CA ARG A 11 18.11 27.07 4.03
C ARG A 11 17.46 27.36 2.69
N SER A 12 18.12 28.18 1.87
CA SER A 12 17.69 28.58 0.53
C SER A 12 18.03 27.49 -0.49
N TYR A 13 17.04 27.05 -1.26
CA TYR A 13 17.24 26.12 -2.39
C TYR A 13 17.33 26.94 -3.68
N ARG A 14 18.47 26.88 -4.36
CA ARG A 14 18.69 27.56 -5.64
C ARG A 14 17.99 26.76 -6.75
N LEU A 15 17.15 27.43 -7.53
CA LEU A 15 16.64 26.92 -8.80
C LEU A 15 17.81 26.82 -9.79
N GLY A 16 18.03 25.63 -10.32
CA GLY A 16 18.89 25.45 -11.50
C GLY A 16 19.83 24.28 -11.35
N ASP A 17 19.31 23.06 -11.50
CA ASP A 17 20.02 21.90 -12.04
C ASP A 17 18.97 20.85 -12.44
N ARG A 18 18.55 20.85 -13.70
CA ARG A 18 17.79 19.75 -14.32
C ARG A 18 18.79 18.79 -14.97
N PRO A 19 18.93 17.54 -14.53
CA PRO A 19 19.54 16.50 -15.36
C PRO A 19 18.45 15.89 -16.25
N THR A 20 18.57 16.17 -17.55
CA THR A 20 17.91 15.45 -18.64
C THR A 20 18.50 14.04 -18.78
N ALA A 21 17.65 13.02 -18.72
CA ALA A 21 17.69 11.77 -19.51
C ALA A 21 16.89 10.67 -18.78
N VAL A 22 15.66 10.45 -19.22
CA VAL A 22 14.85 9.29 -18.81
C VAL A 22 15.34 8.08 -19.60
N SER A 23 16.22 7.29 -18.99
CA SER A 23 16.59 5.96 -19.49
C SER A 23 15.53 4.96 -19.05
N THR A 24 14.70 4.54 -20.00
CA THR A 24 13.71 3.48 -19.84
C THR A 24 14.40 2.12 -19.85
N ASN A 25 14.49 1.49 -18.68
CA ASN A 25 14.58 0.04 -18.61
C ASN A 25 13.78 -0.47 -17.41
N ASN A 26 12.45 -0.47 -17.59
CA ASN A 26 11.46 -0.97 -16.64
C ASN A 26 11.37 -2.50 -16.59
N ALA A 27 12.27 -3.21 -17.28
CA ALA A 27 12.26 -4.67 -17.38
C ALA A 27 12.34 -5.36 -16.02
N HIS A 28 13.08 -4.80 -15.06
CA HIS A 28 13.24 -5.41 -13.72
C HIS A 28 11.98 -5.27 -12.85
N ILE A 29 11.29 -4.12 -12.93
CA ILE A 29 10.04 -3.88 -12.17
C ILE A 29 8.90 -4.72 -12.76
N LEU A 30 8.81 -4.80 -14.09
CA LEU A 30 7.87 -5.69 -14.77
C LEU A 30 8.17 -7.17 -14.51
N PHE A 31 9.45 -7.55 -14.38
CA PHE A 31 9.84 -8.92 -14.05
C PHE A 31 9.36 -9.33 -12.64
N GLU A 32 9.54 -8.47 -11.64
CA GLU A 32 9.07 -8.74 -10.27
C GLU A 32 7.53 -8.71 -10.15
N LEU A 33 6.84 -7.81 -10.87
CA LEU A 33 5.37 -7.82 -10.91
C LEU A 33 4.81 -9.06 -11.64
N ARG A 34 5.51 -9.55 -12.68
CA ARG A 34 5.12 -10.77 -13.42
C ARG A 34 5.29 -12.05 -12.59
N LYS A 35 6.18 -12.07 -11.59
CA LYS A 35 6.28 -13.19 -10.64
C LYS A 35 5.08 -13.26 -9.70
N VAL A 36 4.50 -12.11 -9.33
CA VAL A 36 3.33 -12.02 -8.45
C VAL A 36 2.02 -12.32 -9.20
N LEU A 37 1.98 -12.09 -10.52
CA LEU A 37 0.81 -12.32 -11.37
C LEU A 37 0.77 -13.70 -12.04
N GLN A 38 1.83 -14.51 -11.94
CA GLN A 38 1.77 -15.90 -12.37
C GLN A 38 0.81 -16.66 -11.44
N LYS A 39 -0.35 -17.07 -11.99
CA LYS A 39 -1.31 -17.91 -11.29
C LYS A 39 -0.56 -19.09 -10.67
N PRO A 40 -0.76 -19.38 -9.37
CA PRO A 40 -0.13 -20.54 -8.75
C PRO A 40 -0.50 -21.80 -9.56
N PRO A 41 0.40 -22.78 -9.66
CA PRO A 41 0.07 -24.03 -10.35
C PRO A 41 -1.20 -24.61 -9.73
N VAL A 42 -2.22 -24.79 -10.56
CA VAL A 42 -3.45 -25.47 -10.17
C VAL A 42 -3.08 -26.93 -10.03
N ILE A 43 -2.88 -27.37 -8.79
CA ILE A 43 -2.75 -28.79 -8.48
C ILE A 43 -4.18 -29.34 -8.56
N GLU A 44 -4.47 -30.15 -9.59
CA GLU A 44 -5.71 -30.91 -9.64
C GLU A 44 -5.66 -31.98 -8.55
N VAL A 45 -6.22 -31.65 -7.40
CA VAL A 45 -6.41 -32.61 -6.32
C VAL A 45 -7.66 -33.42 -6.68
N SER A 46 -7.45 -34.67 -7.05
CA SER A 46 -8.53 -35.65 -7.17
C SER A 46 -9.06 -35.93 -5.77
N ILE A 47 -10.25 -35.41 -5.45
CA ILE A 47 -10.90 -35.67 -4.17
C ILE A 47 -11.63 -37.03 -4.30
N PRO A 48 -11.22 -38.10 -3.60
CA PRO A 48 -12.01 -39.31 -3.55
C PRO A 48 -13.32 -39.04 -2.80
N SER A 49 -14.42 -39.50 -3.41
CA SER A 49 -15.79 -39.41 -2.89
C SER A 49 -15.87 -39.84 -1.42
N ALA A 50 -16.33 -38.93 -0.57
CA ALA A 50 -16.49 -39.15 0.86
C ALA A 50 -17.48 -40.29 1.13
N LYS A 51 -16.95 -41.48 1.47
CA LYS A 51 -17.66 -42.43 2.32
C LYS A 51 -17.22 -42.16 3.75
N GLY A 52 -18.14 -41.64 4.55
CA GLY A 52 -17.91 -41.16 5.90
C GLY A 52 -17.22 -42.20 6.79
N LYS A 53 -16.27 -41.72 7.60
CA LYS A 53 -15.80 -42.35 8.83
C LYS A 53 -15.42 -41.27 9.84
N GLN A 54 -16.20 -41.27 10.91
CA GLN A 54 -15.91 -41.02 12.32
C GLN A 54 -14.91 -39.91 12.70
N GLU A 55 -15.43 -39.01 13.54
CA GLU A 55 -14.69 -38.06 14.38
C GLU A 55 -13.46 -38.73 15.00
N GLY A 56 -12.29 -38.29 14.56
CA GLY A 56 -11.00 -38.72 15.07
C GLY A 56 -10.24 -37.48 15.50
N ASP A 57 -9.90 -37.45 16.78
CA ASP A 57 -9.18 -36.42 17.50
C ASP A 57 -7.98 -35.94 16.67
N SER A 58 -8.07 -34.73 16.10
CA SER A 58 -6.95 -34.16 15.37
C SER A 58 -5.87 -33.80 16.38
N GLU A 59 -4.89 -34.68 16.56
CA GLU A 59 -3.69 -34.40 17.34
C GLU A 59 -3.07 -33.09 16.81
N MET A 60 -3.24 -32.02 17.61
CA MET A 60 -2.67 -30.72 17.31
C MET A 60 -1.16 -30.86 17.37
N GLN A 61 -0.50 -30.82 16.22
CA GLN A 61 0.96 -30.92 16.18
C GLN A 61 1.57 -29.82 17.05
N PRO A 62 2.55 -30.14 17.91
CA PRO A 62 3.16 -29.16 18.79
C PRO A 62 3.86 -28.07 17.97
N LEU A 63 3.52 -26.81 18.25
CA LEU A 63 4.17 -25.66 17.64
C LEU A 63 5.63 -25.61 18.11
N ILE A 64 6.57 -25.79 17.19
CA ILE A 64 8.00 -25.60 17.46
C ILE A 64 8.29 -24.10 17.43
N ILE A 65 8.77 -23.56 18.57
CA ILE A 65 9.19 -22.15 18.65
C ILE A 65 10.56 -22.00 17.98
N PRO A 66 10.70 -21.21 16.90
CA PRO A 66 12.00 -20.99 16.27
C PRO A 66 12.90 -20.15 17.19
N MET A 67 14.19 -20.49 17.27
CA MET A 67 15.15 -19.76 18.13
C MET A 67 15.39 -18.30 17.71
N GLY A 68 15.12 -17.95 16.45
CA GLY A 68 15.38 -16.61 15.91
C GLY A 68 16.88 -16.30 15.75
N ASN A 69 17.20 -15.01 15.59
CA ASN A 69 18.56 -14.50 15.48
C ASN A 69 18.79 -13.41 16.55
N PRO A 70 19.58 -13.67 17.61
CA PRO A 70 19.82 -12.71 18.69
C PRO A 70 20.73 -11.53 18.28
N SER A 71 21.35 -11.60 17.11
CA SER A 71 22.26 -10.57 16.60
C SER A 71 22.09 -10.40 15.09
N PRO A 72 20.97 -9.82 14.64
CA PRO A 72 20.74 -9.55 13.23
C PRO A 72 21.79 -8.58 12.68
N LYS A 73 22.33 -8.91 11.50
CA LYS A 73 23.23 -8.01 10.77
C LYS A 73 22.39 -7.09 9.89
N TYR A 74 22.78 -5.82 9.80
CA TYR A 74 22.20 -4.90 8.84
C TYR A 74 22.91 -5.01 7.49
N SER A 75 22.20 -4.63 6.42
CA SER A 75 22.75 -4.47 5.07
C SER A 75 22.19 -3.19 4.47
N GLU A 76 22.98 -2.51 3.63
CA GLU A 76 22.55 -1.33 2.90
C GLU A 76 21.85 -1.74 1.59
N ALA A 77 20.79 -1.02 1.23
CA ALA A 77 20.06 -1.22 -0.03
C ALA A 77 19.64 0.12 -0.63
N THR A 78 19.83 0.28 -1.93
CA THR A 78 19.36 1.45 -2.69
C THR A 78 17.98 1.17 -3.27
N VAL A 79 17.00 2.01 -2.96
CA VAL A 79 15.63 1.90 -3.47
C VAL A 79 15.27 3.11 -4.34
N LYS A 80 14.53 2.85 -5.43
CA LYS A 80 13.91 3.91 -6.22
C LYS A 80 12.58 4.28 -5.57
N GLN A 81 12.33 5.58 -5.43
CA GLN A 81 11.07 6.12 -4.91
C GLN A 81 10.52 7.17 -5.86
N TYR A 82 9.18 7.24 -5.93
CA TYR A 82 8.48 8.30 -6.63
C TYR A 82 8.28 9.47 -5.68
N GLU A 83 8.61 10.68 -6.14
CA GLU A 83 8.18 11.91 -5.48
C GLU A 83 6.64 12.00 -5.56
N ARG A 84 6.01 12.34 -4.44
CA ARG A 84 4.55 12.45 -4.33
C ARG A 84 4.18 13.85 -3.87
N SER A 85 3.09 14.38 -4.41
CA SER A 85 2.56 15.69 -4.06
C SER A 85 1.94 15.65 -2.66
N GLU A 86 2.54 16.41 -1.75
CA GLU A 86 1.97 16.60 -0.42
C GLU A 86 0.62 17.34 -0.50
N GLU A 87 0.42 18.21 -1.49
CA GLU A 87 -0.86 18.91 -1.70
C GLU A 87 -2.00 17.93 -2.00
N ILE A 88 -1.76 16.93 -2.87
CA ILE A 88 -2.75 15.89 -3.17
C ILE A 88 -3.02 15.04 -1.95
N LYS A 89 -1.97 14.64 -1.23
CA LYS A 89 -2.11 13.85 0.00
C LYS A 89 -2.99 14.57 1.03
N GLN A 90 -2.69 15.84 1.32
CA GLN A 90 -3.48 16.63 2.26
C GLN A 90 -4.92 16.85 1.76
N TYR A 91 -5.09 17.14 0.47
CA TYR A 91 -6.42 17.29 -0.14
C TYR A 91 -7.28 16.04 0.05
N ILE A 92 -6.75 14.86 -0.24
CA ILE A 92 -7.47 13.59 -0.16
C ILE A 92 -7.79 13.20 1.28
N LEU A 93 -6.86 13.39 2.21
CA LEU A 93 -7.08 13.13 3.64
C LEU A 93 -8.16 14.05 4.23
N ASN A 94 -8.13 15.34 3.85
CA ASN A 94 -9.14 16.31 4.28
C ASN A 94 -10.52 15.98 3.70
N LEU A 95 -10.59 15.60 2.42
CA LEU A 95 -11.83 15.22 1.77
C LEU A 95 -12.49 14.01 2.45
N ALA A 96 -11.69 13.04 2.87
CA ALA A 96 -12.16 11.83 3.53
C ALA A 96 -12.67 12.07 4.96
N ASN A 97 -12.28 13.18 5.59
CA ASN A 97 -12.74 13.59 6.92
C ASN A 97 -12.67 12.45 7.97
N GLY A 98 -11.57 11.69 7.95
CA GLY A 98 -11.34 10.57 8.86
C GLY A 98 -12.21 9.34 8.62
N ILE A 99 -12.92 9.23 7.49
CA ILE A 99 -13.69 8.06 7.09
C ILE A 99 -12.99 7.38 5.92
N CYS A 100 -12.76 6.07 6.03
CA CYS A 100 -12.16 5.27 4.96
C CYS A 100 -13.09 5.24 3.73
N GLU A 101 -12.58 5.65 2.56
CA GLU A 101 -13.38 5.66 1.32
C GLU A 101 -13.71 4.24 0.80
N CYS A 102 -13.04 3.21 1.34
CA CYS A 102 -13.24 1.81 0.95
C CYS A 102 -14.28 1.07 1.80
N CYS A 103 -14.14 1.07 3.13
CA CYS A 103 -15.04 0.35 4.04
C CYS A 103 -16.04 1.26 4.79
N GLU A 104 -15.95 2.58 4.59
CA GLU A 104 -16.84 3.60 5.18
C GLU A 104 -16.79 3.64 6.72
N GLN A 105 -15.77 3.00 7.32
CA GLN A 105 -15.52 3.07 8.76
C GLN A 105 -14.64 4.27 9.10
N GLN A 106 -14.77 4.73 10.35
CA GLN A 106 -13.88 5.74 10.92
C GLN A 106 -12.42 5.22 10.92
N ALA A 107 -11.48 6.16 10.87
CA ALA A 107 -10.06 5.87 11.04
C ALA A 107 -9.82 5.05 12.32
N PRO A 108 -8.92 4.06 12.29
CA PRO A 108 -8.72 3.13 13.39
C PRO A 108 -8.18 3.79 14.67
N PHE A 109 -7.50 4.93 14.54
CA PHE A 109 -6.97 5.70 15.65
C PHE A 109 -6.69 7.15 15.25
N ILE A 110 -6.41 7.97 16.26
CA ILE A 110 -5.95 9.36 16.13
C ILE A 110 -4.43 9.39 16.34
N THR A 111 -3.72 10.10 15.47
CA THR A 111 -2.28 10.33 15.57
C THR A 111 -1.92 11.27 16.73
N ASP A 112 -0.63 11.34 17.05
CA ASP A 112 -0.09 12.27 18.05
C ASP A 112 -0.34 13.75 17.70
N ASP A 113 -0.42 14.09 16.41
CA ASP A 113 -0.83 15.42 15.92
C ASP A 113 -2.35 15.63 15.89
N GLY A 114 -3.14 14.71 16.46
CA GLY A 114 -4.59 14.88 16.66
C GLY A 114 -5.44 14.61 15.41
N LYS A 115 -4.90 13.96 14.38
CA LYS A 115 -5.61 13.68 13.12
C LYS A 115 -6.06 12.22 13.00
N PRO A 116 -7.18 11.93 12.33
CA PRO A 116 -7.57 10.56 12.02
C PRO A 116 -6.56 9.90 11.07
N TYR A 117 -6.09 8.70 11.42
CA TYR A 117 -5.09 8.00 10.62
C TYR A 117 -5.70 7.26 9.41
N LEU A 118 -5.44 7.76 8.20
CA LEU A 118 -5.72 7.08 6.93
C LEU A 118 -4.47 7.12 6.04
N GLU A 119 -4.34 6.14 5.16
CA GLU A 119 -3.27 6.04 4.17
C GLU A 119 -3.79 6.47 2.79
N VAL A 120 -3.01 7.28 2.07
CA VAL A 120 -3.32 7.62 0.67
C VAL A 120 -2.82 6.50 -0.24
N HIS A 121 -3.73 5.98 -1.06
CA HIS A 121 -3.48 4.88 -1.99
C HIS A 121 -3.76 5.30 -3.43
N HIS A 122 -2.83 4.99 -4.35
CA HIS A 122 -3.03 5.18 -5.78
C HIS A 122 -3.73 3.96 -6.40
N LEU A 123 -4.90 4.16 -7.00
CA LEU A 123 -5.72 3.13 -7.63
C LEU A 123 -4.98 2.44 -8.79
N GLN A 124 -4.36 3.24 -9.66
CA GLN A 124 -3.32 2.79 -10.57
C GLN A 124 -1.96 3.08 -9.94
N PRO A 125 -1.14 2.05 -9.64
CA PRO A 125 0.16 2.24 -9.01
C PRO A 125 1.08 3.16 -9.83
N LEU A 126 1.83 4.02 -9.16
CA LEU A 126 2.86 4.87 -9.81
C LEU A 126 3.90 4.04 -10.57
N ALA A 127 4.24 2.85 -10.05
CA ALA A 127 5.13 1.90 -10.71
C ALA A 127 4.60 1.37 -12.06
N LEU A 128 3.28 1.43 -12.26
CA LEU A 128 2.57 1.07 -13.50
C LEU A 128 2.14 2.30 -14.30
N GLY A 129 2.79 3.45 -14.08
CA GLY A 129 2.52 4.69 -14.81
C GLY A 129 1.24 5.40 -14.38
N GLY A 130 0.67 5.06 -13.22
CA GLY A 130 -0.45 5.82 -12.66
C GLY A 130 -0.04 7.25 -12.33
N PRO A 131 -0.91 8.25 -12.57
CA PRO A 131 -0.60 9.64 -12.26
C PRO A 131 -0.81 9.95 -10.78
N ASP A 132 -0.05 10.89 -10.24
CA ASP A 132 -0.30 11.42 -8.90
C ASP A 132 -1.35 12.53 -9.00
N THR A 133 -2.63 12.16 -9.00
CA THR A 133 -3.76 13.10 -9.12
C THR A 133 -4.90 12.72 -8.18
N PRO A 134 -5.82 13.66 -7.85
CA PRO A 134 -7.00 13.36 -7.05
C PRO A 134 -7.88 12.26 -7.63
N GLU A 135 -7.96 12.08 -8.95
CA GLU A 135 -8.79 11.03 -9.59
C GLU A 135 -8.17 9.63 -9.47
N ASN A 136 -6.88 9.54 -9.19
CA ASN A 136 -6.16 8.27 -9.04
C ASN A 136 -5.85 7.93 -7.57
N THR A 137 -6.26 8.75 -6.61
CA THR A 137 -5.89 8.57 -5.19
C THR A 137 -7.10 8.39 -4.30
N VAL A 138 -6.98 7.67 -3.19
CA VAL A 138 -8.03 7.53 -2.16
C VAL A 138 -7.43 7.52 -0.76
N ALA A 139 -8.18 7.96 0.24
CA ALA A 139 -7.84 7.79 1.66
C ALA A 139 -8.54 6.56 2.22
N ILE A 140 -7.75 5.60 2.70
CA ILE A 140 -8.26 4.32 3.19
C ILE A 140 -7.57 3.90 4.49
N CYS A 141 -8.22 3.05 5.28
CA CYS A 141 -7.62 2.52 6.49
C CYS A 141 -6.51 1.50 6.15
N PRO A 142 -5.59 1.19 7.10
CA PRO A 142 -4.48 0.27 6.86
C PRO A 142 -4.94 -1.11 6.37
N ASN A 143 -6.05 -1.61 6.91
CA ASN A 143 -6.61 -2.91 6.53
C ASN A 143 -7.07 -2.93 5.07
N CYS A 144 -7.88 -1.94 4.67
CA CYS A 144 -8.32 -1.79 3.28
C CYS A 144 -7.15 -1.56 2.33
N HIS A 145 -6.12 -0.83 2.76
CA HIS A 145 -4.93 -0.63 1.96
C HIS A 145 -4.21 -1.95 1.67
N ARG A 146 -4.01 -2.79 2.70
CA ARG A 146 -3.39 -4.11 2.50
C ARG A 146 -4.28 -5.03 1.68
N GLU A 147 -5.60 -4.97 1.83
CA GLU A 147 -6.55 -5.76 1.03
C GLU A 147 -6.46 -5.40 -0.47
N LEU A 148 -6.34 -4.12 -0.83
CA LEU A 148 -6.17 -3.71 -2.22
C LEU A 148 -4.83 -4.18 -2.83
N HIS A 149 -3.78 -4.34 -2.02
CA HIS A 149 -2.51 -4.91 -2.48
C HIS A 149 -2.55 -6.44 -2.60
N PHE A 150 -3.06 -7.12 -1.57
CA PHE A 150 -2.83 -8.56 -1.35
C PHE A 150 -4.10 -9.41 -1.25
N GLY A 151 -5.27 -8.78 -1.14
CA GLY A 151 -6.55 -9.47 -0.99
C GLY A 151 -6.87 -10.33 -2.20
N ARG A 152 -7.46 -11.50 -1.94
CA ARG A 152 -7.92 -12.43 -2.99
C ARG A 152 -8.84 -11.75 -4.00
N ASP A 153 -9.74 -10.91 -3.49
CA ASP A 153 -10.78 -10.23 -4.28
C ASP A 153 -10.44 -8.76 -4.56
N ARG A 154 -9.15 -8.37 -4.49
CA ARG A 154 -8.68 -6.98 -4.66
C ARG A 154 -9.24 -6.28 -5.91
N GLY A 155 -9.42 -7.03 -7.01
CA GLY A 155 -10.00 -6.49 -8.25
C GLY A 155 -11.47 -6.10 -8.09
N GLN A 156 -12.26 -6.91 -7.38
CA GLN A 156 -13.65 -6.60 -7.07
C GLN A 156 -13.75 -5.45 -6.05
N THR A 157 -12.91 -5.47 -5.03
CA THR A 157 -12.81 -4.39 -4.03
C THR A 157 -12.48 -3.06 -4.71
N LEU A 158 -11.49 -3.04 -5.60
CA LEU A 158 -11.12 -1.86 -6.40
C LEU A 158 -12.26 -1.36 -7.29
N GLN A 159 -12.94 -2.26 -8.01
CA GLN A 159 -14.10 -1.89 -8.83
C GLN A 159 -15.22 -1.27 -8.01
N ASN A 160 -15.54 -1.84 -6.84
CA ASN A 160 -16.58 -1.33 -5.96
C ASN A 160 -16.19 0.05 -5.40
N LEU A 161 -14.93 0.22 -5.01
CA LEU A 161 -14.38 1.50 -4.55
C LEU A 161 -14.51 2.58 -5.63
N CYS A 162 -14.07 2.30 -6.86
CA CYS A 162 -14.15 3.27 -7.96
C CYS A 162 -15.60 3.64 -8.33
N LYS A 163 -16.55 2.71 -8.20
CA LYS A 163 -17.98 2.98 -8.41
C LYS A 163 -18.54 3.91 -7.34
N ARG A 164 -18.04 3.82 -6.10
CA ARG A 164 -18.54 4.59 -4.96
C ARG A 164 -17.96 6.00 -4.93
N VAL A 165 -16.65 6.12 -5.10
CA VAL A 165 -15.94 7.40 -4.99
C VAL A 165 -15.98 8.11 -6.34
N LYS A 166 -16.99 8.96 -6.54
CA LYS A 166 -17.34 9.58 -7.84
C LYS A 166 -16.19 10.30 -8.56
N ARG A 167 -15.23 10.87 -7.83
CA ARG A 167 -14.07 11.56 -8.41
C ARG A 167 -13.04 10.61 -9.04
N THR A 168 -13.07 9.32 -8.66
CA THR A 168 -12.06 8.36 -9.10
C THR A 168 -12.30 7.89 -10.52
N LYS A 169 -11.21 7.55 -11.21
CA LYS A 169 -11.26 6.93 -12.54
C LYS A 169 -10.74 5.50 -12.43
N MET A 170 -11.40 4.59 -13.15
CA MET A 170 -10.94 3.21 -13.24
C MET A 170 -9.52 3.15 -13.82
N PRO A 171 -8.60 2.40 -13.19
CA PRO A 171 -7.26 2.17 -13.73
C PRO A 171 -7.34 1.56 -15.12
N THR A 172 -6.42 1.97 -16.00
CA THR A 172 -6.29 1.39 -17.35
C THR A 172 -5.33 0.21 -17.38
N VAL A 173 -4.58 -0.01 -16.30
CA VAL A 173 -3.57 -1.07 -16.13
C VAL A 173 -3.73 -1.69 -14.73
N PHE A 174 -3.75 -3.01 -14.65
CA PHE A 174 -3.92 -3.81 -13.42
C PHE A 174 -2.69 -4.67 -13.10
#